data_AF-A0A6V7KPU6-F1
#
_entry.id   AF-A0A6V7KPU6-F1
#
_cell.length_a   1.000
_cell.length_b   1.000
_cell.length_c   1.000
_cell.angle_alpha   90.00
_cell.angle_beta   90.00
_cell.angle_gamma   90.00
#
_symmetry.space_group_name_H-M   'P 1'
#
loop_
_entity.id
_entity.type
_entity.pdbx_description
1 polymer ?
#
loop_
_entity_poly.entity_id
_entity_poly.type
_entity_poly.pdbx_seq_one_letter_code
_entity_poly.pdbx_strand_id
1 'polypeptide(L)'
;MSLKFSDYMFPEEHVVAAYGAVTELDFYSKGDEKIKELLDYFEETWVGVPNRRGRRDPMYAISMWNHYQSVLQDAPRTNNAIEGWHNGFNSKVRGCNLNIWKLIELIQTEQGLAEVEVTQLDAGHEPPQRKKNIAILILT
;
A
#
# COMPACT_ATOMS: atom_id res chain seq x y z
N MET A 1 -13.39 -5.96 17.14
CA MET A 1 -13.02 -6.77 15.96
C MET A 1 -12.41 -5.81 14.95
N SER A 2 -11.08 -5.80 14.80
CA SER A 2 -10.43 -4.91 13.83
C SER A 2 -10.38 -5.64 12.50
N LEU A 3 -11.05 -5.10 11.48
CA LEU A 3 -10.94 -5.59 10.11
C LEU A 3 -9.48 -5.43 9.69
N LYS A 4 -8.85 -6.52 9.26
CA LYS A 4 -7.51 -6.48 8.73
C LYS A 4 -7.60 -6.12 7.25
N PHE A 5 -6.59 -5.43 6.74
CA PHE A 5 -6.53 -5.06 5.31
C PHE A 5 -6.65 -6.30 4.38
N SER A 6 -6.26 -7.48 4.87
CA SER A 6 -6.45 -8.79 4.22
C SER A 6 -7.91 -9.12 3.91
N ASP A 7 -8.84 -8.61 4.71
CA ASP A 7 -10.26 -8.95 4.63
C ASP A 7 -10.95 -8.25 3.44
N TYR A 8 -10.26 -7.30 2.80
CA TYR A 8 -10.76 -6.49 1.68
C TYR A 8 -10.14 -6.87 0.32
N MET A 9 -9.17 -7.77 0.29
CA MET A 9 -8.53 -8.19 -0.96
C MET A 9 -8.93 -9.61 -1.33
N PHE A 10 -9.16 -9.83 -2.62
CA PHE A 10 -9.47 -11.13 -3.18
C PHE A 10 -8.24 -11.69 -3.91
N PRO A 11 -8.08 -13.03 -3.96
CA PRO A 11 -7.21 -13.66 -4.94
C PRO A 11 -7.49 -13.11 -6.34
N GLU A 12 -6.44 -12.98 -7.16
CA GLU A 12 -6.52 -12.40 -8.51
C GLU A 12 -7.58 -13.11 -9.36
N GLU A 13 -7.68 -14.45 -9.23
CA GLU A 13 -8.65 -15.28 -9.92
C GLU A 13 -10.12 -14.96 -9.56
N HIS A 14 -10.36 -14.34 -8.41
CA HIS A 14 -11.71 -14.02 -7.93
C HIS A 14 -12.12 -12.57 -8.21
N VAL A 15 -11.18 -11.70 -8.60
CA VAL A 15 -11.44 -10.27 -8.85
C VAL A 15 -12.56 -10.07 -9.88
N VAL A 16 -12.49 -10.79 -11.00
CA VAL A 16 -13.47 -10.66 -12.09
C VAL A 16 -14.86 -11.13 -11.64
N ALA A 17 -14.93 -12.22 -10.89
CA ALA A 17 -16.20 -12.75 -10.38
C ALA A 17 -16.82 -11.82 -9.32
N ALA A 18 -16.00 -11.28 -8.41
CA ALA A 18 -16.43 -10.31 -7.41
C ALA A 18 -16.94 -9.02 -8.06
N TYR A 19 -16.24 -8.51 -9.08
CA TYR A 19 -16.70 -7.34 -9.84
C TYR A 19 -18.05 -7.59 -10.51
N GLY A 20 -18.22 -8.74 -11.17
CA GLY A 20 -19.50 -9.13 -11.76
C GLY A 20 -20.63 -9.17 -10.74
N ALA A 21 -20.39 -9.67 -9.52
CA ALA A 21 -21.40 -9.66 -8.46
C ALA A 21 -21.77 -8.24 -8.01
N VAL A 22 -20.81 -7.30 -8.00
CA VAL A 22 -21.06 -5.89 -7.66
C VAL A 22 -21.88 -5.20 -8.74
N THR A 23 -21.61 -5.45 -10.02
CA THR A 23 -22.35 -4.82 -11.12
C THR A 23 -23.81 -5.25 -11.19
N GLU A 24 -24.15 -6.43 -10.69
CA GLU A 24 -25.53 -6.92 -10.62
C GLU A 24 -26.35 -6.26 -9.49
N LEU A 25 -25.71 -5.61 -8.52
CA LEU A 25 -26.42 -4.93 -7.44
C LEU A 25 -27.30 -3.81 -8.01
N ASP A 26 -28.50 -3.65 -7.44
CA ASP A 26 -29.51 -2.69 -7.88
C ASP A 26 -28.98 -1.27 -8.10
N PHE A 27 -28.03 -0.83 -7.29
CA PHE A 27 -27.39 0.48 -7.43
C PHE A 27 -26.65 0.64 -8.76
N TYR A 28 -25.95 -0.40 -9.21
CA TYR A 28 -25.13 -0.39 -10.42
C TYR A 28 -25.95 -0.80 -11.64
N SER A 29 -26.79 -1.82 -11.52
CA SER A 29 -27.60 -2.34 -12.63
C SER A 29 -28.74 -1.41 -13.04
N LYS A 30 -29.34 -0.67 -12.09
CA LYS A 30 -30.35 0.36 -12.33
C LYS A 30 -29.78 1.78 -12.28
N GLY A 31 -28.45 1.89 -12.26
CA GLY A 31 -27.74 3.16 -12.23
C GLY A 31 -28.04 4.03 -13.46
N ASP A 32 -27.79 5.32 -13.31
CA ASP A 32 -27.92 6.28 -14.41
C ASP A 32 -26.77 6.15 -15.42
N GLU A 33 -26.79 6.97 -16.47
CA GLU A 33 -25.78 6.97 -17.52
C GLU A 33 -24.35 7.18 -16.98
N LYS A 34 -24.19 7.98 -15.93
CA LYS A 34 -22.88 8.23 -15.30
C LYS A 34 -22.34 6.99 -14.61
N ILE A 35 -23.21 6.18 -13.99
CA ILE A 35 -22.82 4.91 -13.41
C ILE A 35 -22.35 3.94 -14.50
N LYS A 36 -23.02 3.92 -15.66
CA LYS A 36 -22.58 3.10 -16.80
C LYS A 36 -21.21 3.54 -17.32
N GLU A 37 -21.02 4.84 -17.54
CA GLU A 37 -19.72 5.40 -17.96
C GLU A 37 -18.59 5.05 -16.97
N LEU A 38 -18.89 5.10 -15.67
CA LEU A 38 -17.95 4.71 -14.63
C LEU A 38 -17.61 3.21 -14.69
N LEU A 39 -18.61 2.36 -14.89
CA LEU A 39 -18.41 0.91 -15.00
C LEU A 39 -17.58 0.57 -16.25
N ASP A 40 -17.91 1.17 -17.40
CA ASP A 40 -17.16 0.99 -18.65
C ASP A 40 -15.70 1.40 -18.48
N TYR A 41 -15.45 2.58 -17.88
CA TYR A 41 -14.09 3.02 -17.54
C TYR A 41 -13.37 2.03 -16.63
N PHE A 42 -14.06 1.51 -15.62
CA PHE A 42 -13.46 0.61 -14.64
C PHE A 42 -13.14 -0.76 -15.26
N GLU A 43 -14.02 -1.29 -16.11
CA GLU A 43 -13.76 -2.50 -16.88
C GLU A 43 -12.56 -2.33 -17.82
N GLU A 44 -12.48 -1.23 -18.56
CA GLU A 44 -11.35 -0.99 -19.46
C GLU A 44 -10.03 -0.83 -18.72
N THR A 45 -10.06 -0.17 -17.57
CA THR A 45 -8.85 0.23 -16.86
C THR A 45 -8.31 -0.87 -15.96
N TRP A 46 -9.18 -1.58 -15.23
CA TRP A 46 -8.76 -2.40 -14.08
C TRP A 46 -9.17 -3.88 -14.15
N VAL A 47 -10.29 -4.23 -14.79
CA VAL A 47 -10.86 -5.60 -14.74
C VAL A 47 -10.72 -6.35 -16.06
N GLY A 48 -10.75 -5.63 -17.18
CA GLY A 48 -10.81 -6.13 -18.55
C GLY A 48 -12.24 -6.13 -19.09
N VAL A 49 -12.43 -6.04 -20.41
CA VAL A 49 -13.78 -5.96 -21.01
C VAL A 49 -14.26 -7.33 -21.47
N PRO A 50 -15.46 -7.80 -21.08
CA PRO A 50 -16.04 -9.04 -21.59
C PRO A 50 -16.14 -9.04 -23.13
N ASN A 51 -15.73 -10.13 -23.78
CA ASN A 51 -15.84 -10.30 -25.23
C ASN A 51 -16.38 -11.70 -25.55
N ARG A 52 -16.88 -11.92 -26.77
CA ARG A 52 -17.44 -13.21 -27.22
C ARG A 52 -16.50 -14.40 -27.08
N ARG A 53 -15.19 -14.17 -26.96
CA ARG A 53 -14.14 -15.20 -26.84
C ARG A 53 -13.50 -15.27 -25.45
N GLY A 54 -14.00 -14.50 -24.46
CA GLY A 54 -13.40 -14.42 -23.13
C GLY A 54 -13.45 -13.00 -22.58
N ARG A 55 -12.32 -12.49 -22.11
CA ARG A 55 -12.18 -11.10 -21.63
C ARG A 55 -10.95 -10.48 -22.29
N ARG A 56 -11.05 -9.22 -22.73
CA ARG A 56 -9.90 -8.41 -23.17
C ARG A 56 -9.15 -7.96 -21.94
N ASP A 57 -7.81 -8.02 -21.97
CA ASP A 57 -6.98 -7.60 -20.86
C ASP A 57 -7.24 -6.12 -20.50
N PRO A 58 -7.22 -5.77 -19.20
CA PRO A 58 -7.33 -4.38 -18.75
C PRO A 58 -6.10 -3.56 -19.13
N MET A 59 -6.24 -2.22 -19.11
CA MET A 59 -5.12 -1.29 -19.27
C MET A 59 -4.02 -1.54 -18.23
N TYR A 60 -4.42 -1.85 -16.98
CA TYR A 60 -3.52 -2.25 -15.91
C TYR A 60 -3.84 -3.67 -15.45
N ALA A 61 -2.88 -4.58 -15.64
CA ALA A 61 -3.01 -5.98 -15.27
C ALA A 61 -3.38 -6.15 -13.78
N ILE A 62 -4.23 -7.13 -13.45
CA ILE A 62 -4.71 -7.35 -12.08
C ILE A 62 -3.55 -7.62 -11.12
N SER A 63 -2.62 -8.49 -11.51
CA SER A 63 -1.36 -8.73 -10.79
C SER A 63 -0.51 -7.49 -10.48
N MET A 64 -0.67 -6.38 -11.21
CA MET A 64 0.07 -5.14 -10.97
C MET A 64 -0.43 -4.40 -9.73
N TRP A 65 -1.75 -4.39 -9.51
CA TRP A 65 -2.39 -3.59 -8.45
C TRP A 65 -2.95 -4.45 -7.31
N ASN A 66 -3.15 -5.74 -7.54
CA ASN A 66 -3.62 -6.67 -6.53
C ASN A 66 -2.46 -7.10 -5.61
N HIS A 67 -2.56 -6.74 -4.33
CA HIS A 67 -1.56 -7.07 -3.31
C HIS A 67 -1.98 -8.20 -2.37
N TYR A 68 -2.97 -9.03 -2.73
CA TYR A 68 -3.50 -10.10 -1.88
C TYR A 68 -2.38 -11.01 -1.35
N GLN A 69 -1.49 -11.48 -2.24
CA GLN A 69 -0.37 -12.33 -1.86
C GLN A 69 0.64 -11.59 -0.95
N SER A 70 0.94 -10.32 -1.25
CA SER A 70 1.82 -9.50 -0.42
C SER A 70 1.26 -9.31 0.99
N VAL A 71 -0.06 -9.15 1.12
CA VAL A 71 -0.73 -9.02 2.43
C VAL A 71 -0.70 -10.34 3.20
N LEU A 72 -0.93 -11.48 2.54
CA LEU A 72 -0.83 -12.80 3.19
C LEU A 72 0.59 -13.09 3.69
N GLN A 73 1.60 -12.65 2.95
CA GLN A 73 3.01 -12.87 3.28
C GLN A 73 3.57 -11.83 4.26
N ASP A 74 2.74 -10.90 4.73
CA ASP A 74 3.17 -9.71 5.50
C ASP A 74 4.36 -9.00 4.85
N ALA A 75 4.36 -8.97 3.52
CA ALA A 75 5.45 -8.40 2.74
C ALA A 75 5.52 -6.88 3.04
N PRO A 76 6.73 -6.33 3.21
CA PRO A 76 6.87 -4.92 3.50
C PRO A 76 6.31 -4.11 2.32
N ARG A 77 5.23 -3.36 2.57
CA ARG A 77 4.76 -2.36 1.60
C ARG A 77 5.81 -1.27 1.53
N THR A 78 6.12 -0.78 0.33
CA THR A 78 7.06 0.35 0.13
C THR A 78 6.70 1.55 1.00
N ASN A 79 5.40 1.79 1.22
CA ASN A 79 4.91 2.83 2.12
C ASN A 79 5.27 2.58 3.59
N ASN A 80 5.37 1.34 4.08
CA ASN A 80 5.69 1.08 5.49
C ASN A 80 7.08 1.60 5.89
N ALA A 81 8.06 1.49 4.98
CA ALA A 81 9.41 2.00 5.23
C ALA A 81 9.41 3.54 5.26
N ILE A 82 8.69 4.17 4.34
CA ILE A 82 8.55 5.64 4.26
C ILE A 82 7.75 6.16 5.45
N GLU A 83 6.65 5.52 5.84
CA GLU A 83 5.88 5.84 7.05
C GLU A 83 6.74 5.68 8.31
N GLY A 84 7.54 4.62 8.37
CA GLY A 84 8.51 4.42 9.44
C GLY A 84 9.52 5.56 9.52
N TRP A 85 10.07 5.98 8.38
CA TRP A 85 10.98 7.12 8.29
C TRP A 85 10.29 8.43 8.68
N HIS A 86 9.12 8.74 8.13
CA HIS A 86 8.33 9.93 8.46
C HIS A 86 7.95 9.96 9.94
N ASN A 87 7.60 8.82 10.55
CA ASN A 87 7.28 8.75 11.97
C ASN A 87 8.53 9.03 12.82
N GLY A 88 9.67 8.43 12.48
CA GLY A 88 10.96 8.72 13.10
C GLY A 88 11.34 10.19 12.97
N PHE A 89 11.23 10.76 11.77
CA PHE A 89 11.49 12.17 11.50
C PHE A 89 10.56 13.09 12.30
N ASN A 90 9.26 12.81 12.30
CA ASN A 90 8.28 13.57 13.07
C ASN A 90 8.57 13.53 14.58
N SER A 91 9.09 12.42 15.10
CA SER A 91 9.50 12.35 16.50
C SER A 91 10.63 13.35 16.83
N LYS A 92 11.55 13.58 15.90
CA LYS A 92 12.64 14.57 16.02
C LYS A 92 12.13 16.00 15.87
N VAL A 93 11.13 16.21 15.03
CA VAL A 93 10.49 17.51 14.74
C VAL A 93 9.59 17.99 15.89
N ARG A 94 8.83 17.10 16.53
CA ARG A 94 7.76 17.43 17.50
C ARG A 94 8.21 18.23 18.74
N GLY A 95 9.50 18.24 19.07
CA GLY A 95 10.05 19.02 20.19
C GLY A 95 10.37 20.48 19.88
N CYS A 96 10.25 20.91 18.61
CA CYS A 96 10.77 22.19 18.14
C CYS A 96 9.69 23.04 17.46
N ASN A 97 9.58 24.32 17.84
CA ASN A 97 8.95 25.33 16.99
C ASN A 97 9.87 25.59 15.79
N LEU A 98 9.67 24.82 14.72
CA LEU A 98 10.49 24.85 13.52
C LEU A 98 10.15 26.06 12.66
N ASN A 99 11.18 26.81 12.29
CA ASN A 99 11.13 27.69 11.12
C ASN A 99 11.81 26.96 9.95
N ILE A 100 11.68 27.52 8.74
CA ILE A 100 12.21 26.88 7.52
C ILE A 100 13.71 26.57 7.60
N TRP A 101 14.50 27.43 8.26
CA TRP A 101 15.94 27.24 8.40
C TRP A 101 16.29 26.05 9.28
N LYS A 102 15.63 25.93 10.45
CA LYS A 102 15.82 24.77 11.34
C LYS A 102 15.35 23.46 10.70
N LEU A 103 14.32 23.53 9.85
CA LEU A 103 13.88 22.37 9.07
C LEU A 103 14.95 21.91 8.07
N ILE A 104 15.58 22.84 7.36
CA ILE A 104 16.68 22.54 6.42
C ILE A 104 17.85 21.89 7.16
N GLU A 105 18.28 22.45 8.29
CA GLU A 105 19.36 21.89 9.12
C GLU A 105 19.03 20.45 9.59
N LEU A 106 17.78 20.22 9.98
CA LEU A 106 17.34 18.88 10.39
C LEU A 106 17.38 17.89 9.23
N ILE A 107 16.92 18.29 8.03
CA ILE A 107 16.98 17.44 6.83
C ILE A 107 18.43 17.12 6.46
N GLN A 108 19.34 18.10 6.51
CA GLN A 108 20.77 17.87 6.24
C GLN A 108 21.39 16.90 7.26
N THR A 109 20.99 17.01 8.52
CA THR A 109 21.44 16.09 9.58
C THR A 109 20.95 14.66 9.32
N GLU A 110 19.67 14.49 8.97
CA GLU A 110 19.11 13.18 8.63
C GLU A 110 19.77 12.57 7.39
N GLN A 111 20.06 13.38 6.38
CA GLN A 111 20.79 12.92 5.20
C GLN A 111 22.19 12.41 5.58
N GLY A 112 22.94 13.17 6.39
CA GLY A 112 24.26 12.75 6.85
C GLY A 112 24.22 11.44 7.65
N LEU A 113 23.19 11.24 8.48
CA LEU A 113 22.99 9.96 9.20
C LEU A 113 22.71 8.81 8.24
N ALA A 114 21.88 9.02 7.22
CA ALA A 114 21.58 8.01 6.20
C ALA A 114 22.83 7.63 5.38
N GLU A 115 23.66 8.60 4.99
CA GLU A 115 24.91 8.36 4.27
C GLU A 115 25.90 7.53 5.10
N VAL A 116 26.00 7.81 6.40
CA VAL A 116 26.81 7.01 7.32
C VAL A 116 26.27 5.58 7.43
N GLU A 117 24.95 5.40 7.55
CA GLU A 117 24.32 4.08 7.61
C GLU A 117 24.60 3.27 6.32
N VAL A 118 24.43 3.87 5.15
CA VAL A 118 24.75 3.23 3.85
C VAL A 118 26.22 2.84 3.78
N THR A 119 27.14 3.74 4.16
CA THR A 119 28.58 3.46 4.14
C THR A 119 28.95 2.30 5.07
N GLN A 120 28.32 2.21 6.25
CA GLN A 120 28.52 1.11 7.19
C GLN A 120 28.03 -0.22 6.62
N LEU A 121 26.85 -0.22 5.98
CA LEU A 121 26.30 -1.40 5.31
C LEU A 121 27.20 -1.87 4.16
N ASP A 122 27.70 -0.95 3.33
CA ASP A 122 28.64 -1.24 2.24
C ASP A 122 29.96 -1.82 2.75
N ALA A 123 30.41 -1.38 3.93
CA ALA A 123 31.57 -1.93 4.63
C ALA A 123 31.31 -3.29 5.31
N GLY A 124 30.09 -3.83 5.22
CA GLY A 124 29.69 -5.11 5.81
C GLY A 124 29.39 -5.05 7.31
N HIS A 125 29.23 -3.86 7.88
CA HIS A 125 28.73 -3.75 9.25
C HIS A 125 27.25 -4.10 9.32
N GLU A 126 26.88 -4.97 10.24
CA GLU A 126 25.48 -5.29 10.48
C GLU A 126 24.77 -4.13 11.17
N PRO A 127 23.57 -3.74 10.70
CA PRO A 127 22.81 -2.68 11.34
C PRO A 127 22.42 -3.13 12.76
N PRO A 128 22.35 -2.19 13.73
CA PRO A 128 21.98 -2.52 15.09
C PRO A 128 20.60 -3.18 15.10
N GLN A 129 20.50 -4.36 15.72
CA GLN A 129 19.23 -5.09 15.79
C GLN A 129 18.17 -4.19 16.44
N ARG A 130 17.09 -3.91 15.71
CA ARG A 130 15.91 -3.26 16.28
C ARG A 130 15.39 -4.15 17.40
N LYS A 131 15.38 -3.65 18.64
CA LYS A 131 14.73 -4.34 19.76
C LYS A 131 13.27 -4.57 19.36
N LYS A 132 12.91 -5.82 19.10
CA LYS A 132 11.51 -6.20 18.98
C LYS A 132 10.91 -5.96 20.36
N ASN A 133 10.10 -4.92 20.52
CA ASN A 133 9.13 -4.89 21.59
C ASN A 133 8.15 -6.03 21.29
N ILE A 134 8.46 -7.23 21.77
CA ILE A 134 7.50 -8.32 21.82
C ILE A 134 6.43 -7.83 22.78
N ALA A 135 5.36 -7.25 22.24
CA ALA A 135 4.10 -7.22 22.96
C ALA A 135 3.68 -8.69 23.08
N ILE A 136 4.10 -9.31 24.18
CA ILE A 136 3.58 -10.58 24.65
C ILE A 136 2.09 -10.33 24.90
N LEU A 137 1.24 -10.66 23.94
CA LEU A 137 -0.16 -10.98 24.19
C LEU A 137 -0.26 -12.51 24.16
N ILE A 138 0.24 -13.08 25.25
CA ILE A 138 -0.13 -14.40 25.73
C ILE A 138 -1.44 -14.21 26.53
N LEU A 139 -2.47 -15.00 26.16
CA LEU A 139 -3.69 -15.36 26.92
C LEU A 139 -4.73 -14.25 27.19
N THR A 140 -5.85 -14.28 26.48
CA THR A 140 -7.11 -14.99 26.85
C THR A 140 -8.11 -14.94 25.72
#